data_AF-A0AAN7PJ81-F1
#
_entry.id   AF-A0AAN7PJ81-F1
#
_cell.length_a   1.000
_cell.length_b   1.000
_cell.length_c   1.000
_cell.angle_alpha   90.00
_cell.angle_beta   90.00
_cell.angle_gamma   90.00
#
_symmetry.space_group_name_H-M   'P 1'
#
loop_
_entity.id
_entity.type
_entity.pdbx_description
1 polymer ?
#
loop_
_entity_poly.entity_id
_entity_poly.type
_entity_poly.pdbx_seq_one_letter_code
_entity_poly.pdbx_strand_id
1 'polypeptide(L)'
;MAKLVAKIPEYTKMAMEFGKPRLQTFIKYAKVELVPPRPGEIPQIRAGIAKILSGAKSGAWKNTPVREAWLNTLVTVEVLCWFFVGECIGKRHIVGYNV
;
A
#
# COMPACT_ATOMS: atom_id res chain seq x y z
N MET A 1 18.29 35.12 8.55
CA MET A 1 17.83 34.10 9.51
C MET A 1 16.68 34.57 10.40
N ALA A 2 16.77 35.70 11.12
CA ALA A 2 15.70 36.17 12.02
C ALA A 2 14.31 36.37 11.37
N LYS A 3 14.25 36.91 10.14
CA LYS A 3 12.99 37.08 9.39
C LYS A 3 12.35 35.77 8.91
N LEU A 4 13.16 34.72 8.70
CA LEU A 4 12.66 33.39 8.33
C LEU A 4 12.08 32.67 9.55
N VAL A 5 12.77 32.77 10.69
CA VAL A 5 12.32 32.24 11.98
C VAL A 5 11.00 32.88 12.42
N ALA A 6 10.83 34.19 12.20
CA ALA A 6 9.58 34.90 12.49
C ALA A 6 8.37 34.41 11.65
N LYS A 7 8.61 33.82 10.48
CA LYS A 7 7.56 33.28 9.59
C LYS A 7 7.30 31.78 9.75
N ILE A 8 8.12 31.06 10.51
CA ILE A 8 7.88 29.65 10.84
C ILE A 8 6.45 29.39 11.35
N PRO A 9 5.89 30.16 12.31
CA PRO A 9 4.52 29.91 12.79
C PRO A 9 3.43 30.13 11.72
N GLU A 10 3.70 30.97 10.72
CA GLU A 10 2.80 31.19 9.59
C GLU A 10 2.84 29.99 8.63
N TYR A 11 4.04 29.52 8.27
CA TYR A 11 4.22 28.36 7.40
C TYR A 11 3.72 27.05 8.03
N THR A 12 3.87 26.86 9.34
CA THR A 12 3.33 25.68 10.03
C THR A 12 1.81 25.71 10.08
N LYS A 13 1.18 26.88 10.29
CA LYS A 13 -0.27 27.03 10.17
C LYS A 13 -0.76 26.68 8.76
N MET A 14 -0.11 27.21 7.72
CA MET A 14 -0.46 26.88 6.35
C MET A 14 -0.30 25.39 6.05
N ALA A 15 0.79 24.76 6.51
CA ALA A 15 1.03 23.34 6.34
C ALA A 15 -0.02 22.49 7.08
N MET A 16 -0.45 22.92 8.28
CA MET A 16 -1.50 22.26 9.05
C MET A 16 -2.87 22.39 8.38
N GLU A 17 -3.24 23.57 7.91
CA GLU A 17 -4.49 23.81 7.20
C GLU A 17 -4.57 23.02 5.89
N PHE A 18 -3.45 22.89 5.18
CA PHE A 18 -3.36 22.08 3.97
C PHE A 18 -3.33 20.56 4.24
N GLY A 19 -2.54 20.15 5.24
CA GLY A 19 -2.23 18.75 5.51
C GLY A 19 -3.33 18.02 6.27
N LYS A 20 -3.97 18.67 7.24
CA LYS A 20 -5.00 18.07 8.10
C LYS A 20 -6.17 17.44 7.34
N PRO A 21 -6.84 18.12 6.38
CA PRO A 21 -7.95 17.50 5.65
C PRO A 21 -7.50 16.32 4.78
N ARG A 22 -6.30 16.40 4.18
CA ARG A 22 -5.75 15.32 3.35
C ARG A 22 -5.41 14.09 4.18
N LEU A 23 -4.80 14.31 5.35
CA LEU A 23 -4.49 13.24 6.28
C LEU A 23 -5.77 12.60 6.83
N GLN A 24 -6.82 13.37 7.09
CA GLN A 24 -8.13 12.83 7.49
C GLN A 24 -8.71 11.91 6.41
N THR A 25 -8.66 12.32 5.14
CA THR A 25 -9.09 11.47 4.02
C THR A 25 -8.24 10.21 3.92
N PHE A 26 -6.92 10.32 4.05
CA PHE A 26 -6.02 9.17 4.06
C PHE A 26 -6.37 8.20 5.19
N ILE A 27 -6.52 8.69 6.42
CA ILE A 27 -6.88 7.87 7.60
C ILE A 27 -8.24 7.19 7.40
N LYS A 28 -9.21 7.86 6.78
CA LYS A 28 -10.52 7.28 6.50
C LYS A 28 -10.40 6.02 5.65
N TYR A 29 -9.64 6.06 4.56
CA TYR A 29 -9.47 4.90 3.66
C TYR A 29 -8.49 3.87 4.22
N ALA A 30 -7.40 4.31 4.87
CA ALA A 30 -6.43 3.42 5.49
C ALA A 30 -7.06 2.49 6.53
N LYS A 31 -8.07 2.96 7.28
CA LYS A 31 -8.78 2.15 8.28
C LYS A 31 -9.56 0.97 7.70
N VAL A 32 -9.95 1.02 6.42
CA VAL A 32 -10.74 -0.03 5.78
C VAL A 32 -9.91 -0.86 4.81
N GLU A 33 -8.96 -0.26 4.09
CA GLU A 33 -8.16 -0.95 3.06
C GLU A 33 -6.84 -1.51 3.60
N LEU A 34 -6.21 -0.85 4.58
CA LEU A 34 -4.87 -1.21 5.10
C LEU A 34 -4.93 -1.94 6.45
N VAL A 35 -6.12 -2.33 6.89
CA VAL A 35 -6.30 -3.08 8.13
C VAL A 35 -5.95 -4.55 7.89
N PRO A 36 -5.27 -5.23 8.83
CA PRO A 36 -5.09 -6.67 8.75
C PRO A 36 -6.44 -7.38 8.62
N PRO A 37 -6.54 -8.41 7.77
CA PRO A 37 -7.78 -9.15 7.55
C PRO A 37 -8.26 -9.79 8.86
N ARG A 38 -9.57 -9.89 9.01
CA ARG A 38 -10.17 -10.55 10.16
C ARG A 38 -9.97 -12.07 10.05
N PRO A 39 -9.79 -12.79 11.17
CA PRO A 39 -9.62 -14.24 11.13
C PRO A 39 -10.72 -15.00 10.37
N GLY A 40 -11.96 -14.50 10.39
CA GLY A 40 -13.09 -15.07 9.64
C GLY A 40 -12.99 -14.95 8.11
N GLU A 41 -12.12 -14.10 7.58
CA GLU A 41 -11.90 -13.89 6.14
C GLU A 41 -10.85 -14.86 5.57
N ILE A 42 -10.05 -15.52 6.43
CA ILE A 42 -9.00 -16.46 6.04
C ILE A 42 -9.52 -17.64 5.18
N PRO A 43 -10.67 -18.28 5.49
CA PRO A 43 -11.20 -19.34 4.64
C PRO A 43 -11.52 -18.88 3.22
N GLN A 44 -12.03 -17.65 3.06
CA GLN A 44 -12.36 -17.07 1.76
C GLN A 44 -11.09 -16.79 0.95
N ILE A 45 -10.03 -16.29 1.60
CA ILE A 45 -8.72 -16.08 0.97
C ILE A 45 -8.16 -17.41 0.44
N ARG A 46 -8.22 -18.49 1.25
CA ARG A 46 -7.77 -19.82 0.83
C ARG A 46 -8.56 -20.35 -0.36
N ALA A 47 -9.88 -20.17 -0.36
CA ALA A 47 -10.73 -20.54 -1.50
C ALA A 47 -10.37 -19.75 -2.76
N GLY A 48 -10.08 -18.45 -2.63
CA GLY A 48 -9.60 -17.61 -3.72
C GLY A 48 -8.29 -18.11 -4.34
N ILE A 49 -7.31 -18.45 -3.51
CA ILE A 49 -6.04 -19.02 -3.97
C ILE A 49 -6.27 -20.35 -4.71
N ALA A 50 -7.11 -21.23 -4.18
CA ALA A 50 -7.44 -22.50 -4.83
C ALA A 50 -8.07 -22.30 -6.22
N LYS A 51 -8.93 -21.28 -6.38
CA LYS A 51 -9.53 -20.92 -7.68
C LYS A 51 -8.50 -20.39 -8.68
N ILE A 52 -7.53 -19.59 -8.23
CA ILE A 52 -6.43 -19.12 -9.09
C ILE A 52 -5.60 -20.31 -9.58
N LEU A 53 -5.27 -21.25 -8.68
CA LEU A 53 -4.52 -22.46 -9.04
C LEU A 53 -5.28 -23.36 -10.02
N SER A 54 -6.58 -23.56 -9.81
CA SER A 54 -7.39 -24.36 -10.75
C SER A 54 -7.54 -23.67 -12.11
N GLY A 55 -7.71 -22.34 -12.14
CA GLY A 55 -7.73 -21.55 -13.37
C GLY A 55 -6.41 -21.57 -14.14
N ALA A 56 -5.28 -21.59 -13.43
CA ALA A 56 -3.96 -21.76 -14.03
C ALA A 56 -3.82 -23.15 -14.68
N LYS A 57 -4.24 -24.22 -13.97
CA LYS A 57 -4.19 -25.60 -14.47
C LYS A 57 -5.13 -25.83 -15.66
N SER A 58 -6.31 -25.22 -15.67
CA SER A 58 -7.28 -25.36 -16.76
C SER A 58 -6.94 -24.53 -18.00
N GLY A 59 -5.94 -23.65 -17.93
CA GLY A 59 -5.56 -22.76 -19.04
C GLY A 59 -6.48 -21.55 -19.20
N ALA A 60 -7.35 -21.26 -18.23
CA ALA A 60 -8.30 -20.14 -18.27
C ALA A 60 -7.62 -18.77 -18.43
N TRP A 61 -6.38 -18.64 -17.97
CA TRP A 61 -5.55 -17.43 -18.10
C TRP A 61 -5.31 -17.01 -19.56
N LYS A 62 -5.40 -17.93 -20.52
CA LYS A 62 -5.23 -17.62 -21.95
C LYS A 62 -6.38 -16.79 -22.53
N ASN A 63 -7.55 -16.82 -21.87
CA ASN A 63 -8.73 -16.08 -22.29
C ASN A 63 -8.87 -14.74 -21.57
N THR A 64 -7.90 -14.37 -20.72
CA THR A 64 -7.94 -13.12 -19.96
C THR A 64 -7.56 -11.94 -20.87
N PRO A 65 -8.39 -10.88 -20.95
CA PRO A 65 -8.06 -9.71 -21.77
C PRO A 65 -6.82 -8.98 -21.21
N VAL A 66 -6.05 -8.35 -22.10
CA VAL A 66 -4.78 -7.68 -21.76
C VAL A 66 -4.96 -6.64 -20.65
N ARG A 67 -6.09 -5.92 -20.65
CA ARG A 67 -6.41 -4.93 -19.60
C ARG A 67 -6.46 -5.56 -18.21
N GLU A 68 -7.11 -6.72 -18.07
CA GLU A 68 -7.21 -7.42 -16.79
C GLU A 68 -5.85 -8.02 -16.38
N ALA A 69 -5.13 -8.62 -17.34
CA ALA A 69 -3.80 -9.15 -17.09
C ALA A 69 -2.83 -8.05 -16.59
N TRP A 70 -2.92 -6.85 -17.18
CA TRP A 70 -2.14 -5.70 -16.77
C TRP A 70 -2.50 -5.21 -15.36
N LEU A 71 -3.79 -5.08 -15.05
CA LEU A 71 -4.25 -4.71 -13.70
C LEU A 71 -3.77 -5.70 -12.64
N ASN A 72 -3.91 -7.01 -12.89
CA ASN A 72 -3.46 -8.04 -11.97
C ASN A 72 -1.94 -8.01 -11.76
N THR A 73 -1.19 -7.67 -12.81
CA THR A 73 0.27 -7.50 -12.73
C THR A 73 0.64 -6.31 -11.84
N LEU A 74 -0.03 -5.17 -12.00
CA LEU A 74 0.20 -3.98 -11.16
C LEU A 74 -0.08 -4.26 -9.68
N VAL A 75 -1.18 -4.94 -9.37
CA VAL A 75 -1.51 -5.35 -7.99
C VAL A 75 -0.44 -6.32 -7.45
N THR A 76 0.04 -7.25 -8.27
CA THR A 76 1.12 -8.17 -7.87
C THR A 76 2.41 -7.41 -7.52
N VAL A 77 2.78 -6.42 -8.33
CA VAL A 77 3.95 -5.56 -8.07
C VAL A 77 3.76 -4.77 -6.78
N GLU A 78 2.57 -4.22 -6.52
CA GLU A 78 2.27 -3.52 -5.28
C GLU A 78 2.49 -4.40 -4.04
N VAL A 79 2.00 -5.65 -4.07
CA VAL A 79 2.20 -6.62 -2.98
C VAL A 79 3.68 -6.93 -2.76
N LEU A 80 4.48 -7.01 -3.83
CA LEU A 80 5.93 -7.18 -3.72
C LEU A 80 6.62 -5.95 -3.14
N CYS A 81 6.18 -4.74 -3.47
CA CYS A 81 6.70 -3.52 -2.86
C CYS A 81 6.48 -3.49 -1.34
N TRP A 82 5.35 -4.02 -0.84
CA TRP A 82 5.11 -4.15 0.60
C TRP A 82 6.13 -5.04 1.32
N PHE A 83 6.67 -6.06 0.65
CA PHE A 83 7.77 -6.85 1.20
C PHE A 83 9.02 -5.99 1.45
N PHE A 84 9.41 -5.14 0.49
CA PHE A 84 10.55 -4.24 0.64
C PHE A 84 10.32 -3.16 1.70
N VAL A 85 9.08 -2.67 1.86
CA VAL A 85 8.72 -1.78 2.98
C VAL A 85 8.95 -2.49 4.32
N GLY A 86 8.54 -3.76 4.43
CA GLY A 86 8.84 -4.61 5.59
C GLY A 86 10.34 -4.78 5.83
N GLU A 87 11.12 -4.97 4.77
CA GLU A 87 12.59 -5.05 4.85
C GLU A 87 13.20 -3.74 5.37
N CYS A 88 12.75 -2.58 4.89
CA CYS A 88 13.19 -1.28 5.40
C CYS A 88 12.87 -1.09 6.89
N ILE A 89 11.71 -1.55 7.35
CA ILE A 89 11.35 -1.56 8.79
C ILE A 89 12.27 -2.51 9.56
N GLY A 90 12.52 -3.72 9.05
CA GLY A 90 13.38 -4.72 9.68
C GLY A 90 14.83 -4.26 9.80
N LYS A 91 15.37 -3.60 8.76
CA LYS A 91 16.70 -3.00 8.73
C LYS A 91 16.83 -1.73 9.56
N ARG A 92 15.70 -1.08 9.86
CA ARG A 92 15.62 0.26 10.48
C ARG A 92 16.39 1.34 9.71
N HIS A 93 16.57 1.14 8.41
CA HIS A 93 17.32 2.04 7.54
C HIS A 93 16.70 2.06 6.15
N ILE A 94 16.61 3.25 5.55
CA ILE A 94 15.96 3.44 4.25
C ILE A 94 16.89 3.06 3.09
N VAL A 95 18.21 3.20 3.27
CA VAL A 95 19.20 3.02 2.20
C VAL A 95 20.25 1.99 2.59
N GLY A 96 20.09 0.74 2.16
CA GLY A 96 21.02 -0.33 2.50
C GLY A 96 21.03 -0.69 4.01
N TYR A 97 21.88 -1.63 4.38
CA TYR A 97 22.10 -2.02 5.77
C TYR A 97 23.12 -1.07 6.41
N ASN A 98 22.86 -0.67 7.65
CA ASN A 98 23.86 0.01 8.46
C ASN A 98 24.83 -1.05 9.00
N VAL A 99 25.92 -1.28 8.25
CA VAL A 99 27.01 -2.22 8.58
C VAL A 99 28.12 -1.54 9.37
#